data_AF-A0A3C0YVR0-F1
#
_entry.id   AF-A0A3C0YVR0-F1
#
_cell.length_a   1.000
_cell.length_b   1.000
_cell.length_c   1.000
_cell.angle_alpha   90.00
_cell.angle_beta   90.00
_cell.angle_gamma   90.00
#
_symmetry.space_group_name_H-M   'P 1'
#
loop_
_entity.id
_entity.type
_entity.pdbx_description
1 polymer ?
#
loop_
_entity_poly.entity_id
_entity_poly.type
_entity_poly.pdbx_seq_one_letter_code
_entity_poly.pdbx_strand_id
1 'polypeptide(L)'
;MSASDRISYAPVDGADELFTPEFLDYVAEAYDRFAPAVRDIRAKRDAMLRRALEDREAPTFPPKSDVNSGDWQAPPLPDDLLRPGIEISGPAAITNMAINALNPGAEGERAEGYLDDDEDSGGHSLGDTVRAAINRRDATLGTLRH
;
A
#
# COMPACT_ATOMS: atom_id res chain seq x y z
N MET A 1 -19.32 14.83 18.67
CA MET A 1 -17.98 14.23 18.64
C MET A 1 -17.55 14.24 17.20
N SER A 2 -16.41 14.87 16.92
CA SER A 2 -15.80 14.80 15.60
C SER A 2 -15.35 13.35 15.34
N ALA A 3 -15.27 12.93 14.09
CA ALA A 3 -14.83 11.56 13.79
C ALA A 3 -13.39 11.33 14.27
N SER A 4 -12.59 12.40 14.30
CA SER A 4 -11.26 12.49 14.92
C SER A 4 -11.19 12.17 16.42
N ASP A 5 -12.27 12.32 17.20
CA ASP A 5 -12.28 12.02 18.66
C ASP A 5 -12.10 10.51 18.96
N ARG A 6 -12.22 9.65 17.94
CA ARG A 6 -12.08 8.19 18.02
C ARG A 6 -10.67 7.69 17.75
N ILE A 7 -9.77 8.56 17.33
CA ILE A 7 -8.43 8.20 16.89
C ILE A 7 -7.40 8.70 17.90
N SER A 8 -6.47 7.82 18.25
CA SER A 8 -5.29 8.14 19.05
C SER A 8 -4.06 7.53 18.40
N TYR A 9 -2.94 8.25 18.40
CA TYR A 9 -1.67 7.79 17.87
C TYR A 9 -0.53 8.16 18.82
N ALA A 10 0.56 7.39 18.77
CA ALA A 10 1.74 7.71 19.57
C ALA A 10 2.43 8.97 19.02
N PRO A 11 3.01 9.82 19.87
CA PRO A 11 3.78 10.97 19.39
C PRO A 11 5.03 10.47 18.65
N VAL A 12 5.14 10.82 17.38
CA VAL A 12 6.31 10.52 16.53
C VAL A 12 6.65 11.74 15.68
N ASP A 13 7.90 11.85 15.25
CA ASP A 13 8.36 12.99 14.44
C ASP A 13 7.57 13.07 13.12
N GLY A 14 7.06 14.26 12.80
CA GLY A 14 6.28 14.51 11.58
C GLY A 14 4.81 14.12 11.67
N ALA A 15 4.34 13.57 12.79
CA ALA A 15 2.95 13.18 12.99
C ALA A 15 1.96 14.34 12.74
N ASP A 16 2.28 15.54 13.22
CA ASP A 16 1.39 16.71 13.10
C ASP A 16 1.22 17.20 11.66
N GLU A 17 2.17 16.91 10.76
CA GLU A 17 2.05 17.21 9.33
C GLU A 17 1.08 16.26 8.61
N LEU A 18 0.93 15.03 9.12
CA LEU A 18 0.13 13.98 8.49
C LEU A 18 -1.26 13.87 9.12
N PHE A 19 -1.35 13.85 10.44
CA PHE A 19 -2.58 13.64 11.21
C PHE A 19 -3.34 14.96 11.42
N THR A 20 -3.62 15.68 10.33
CA THR A 20 -4.49 16.86 10.37
C THR A 20 -5.93 16.44 10.72
N PRO A 21 -6.76 17.35 11.25
CA PRO A 21 -8.16 17.04 11.55
C PRO A 21 -8.92 16.43 10.35
N GLU A 22 -8.69 16.95 9.14
CA GLU A 22 -9.33 16.47 7.92
C GLU A 22 -8.89 15.06 7.55
N PHE A 23 -7.60 14.76 7.70
CA PHE A 23 -7.10 13.41 7.45
C PHE A 23 -7.62 12.41 8.48
N LEU A 24 -7.71 12.81 9.75
CA LEU A 24 -8.28 11.98 10.81
C LEU A 24 -9.75 11.67 10.54
N ASP A 25 -10.55 12.65 10.12
CA ASP A 25 -11.94 12.44 9.75
C ASP A 25 -12.06 11.49 8.54
N TYR A 26 -11.20 11.64 7.53
CA TYR A 26 -11.12 10.74 6.38
C TYR A 26 -10.80 9.29 6.79
N VAL A 27 -9.79 9.09 7.64
CA VAL A 27 -9.40 7.75 8.13
C VAL A 27 -10.55 7.12 8.90
N ALA A 28 -11.27 7.91 9.71
CA ALA A 28 -12.40 7.44 10.48
C ALA A 28 -13.58 7.02 9.57
N GLU A 29 -13.88 7.79 8.52
CA GLU A 29 -14.91 7.43 7.54
C GLU A 29 -14.52 6.17 6.74
N ALA A 30 -13.25 6.08 6.30
CA ALA A 30 -12.74 4.91 5.61
C ALA A 30 -12.85 3.65 6.48
N TYR A 31 -12.51 3.77 7.77
CA TYR A 31 -12.68 2.68 8.73
C TYR A 31 -14.16 2.25 8.83
N ASP A 32 -15.07 3.18 9.05
CA ASP A 32 -16.50 2.88 9.21
C ASP A 32 -17.08 2.19 7.96
N ARG A 33 -16.63 2.62 6.77
CA ARG A 33 -17.06 2.06 5.49
C ARG A 33 -16.49 0.66 5.21
N PHE A 34 -15.21 0.43 5.47
CA PHE A 34 -14.50 -0.75 4.97
C PHE A 34 -14.19 -1.80 6.04
N ALA A 35 -14.10 -1.44 7.33
CA ALA A 35 -13.75 -2.37 8.39
C ALA A 35 -14.70 -3.59 8.50
N PRO A 36 -16.03 -3.47 8.31
CA PRO A 36 -16.92 -4.63 8.31
C PRO A 36 -16.56 -5.67 7.23
N ALA A 37 -16.29 -5.20 5.99
CA ALA A 37 -15.90 -6.07 4.89
C ALA A 37 -14.54 -6.73 5.12
N VAL A 38 -13.56 -5.98 5.65
CA VAL A 38 -12.24 -6.54 5.99
C VAL A 38 -12.36 -7.65 7.03
N ARG A 39 -13.19 -7.48 8.07
CA ARG A 39 -13.43 -8.51 9.09
C ARG A 39 -14.08 -9.76 8.49
N ASP A 40 -15.09 -9.58 7.63
CA ASP A 40 -15.77 -10.70 6.96
C ASP A 40 -14.81 -11.48 6.05
N ILE A 41 -13.99 -10.80 5.24
CA ILE A 41 -12.99 -11.44 4.37
C ILE A 41 -11.93 -12.20 5.19
N ARG A 42 -11.48 -11.65 6.32
CA ARG A 42 -10.55 -12.34 7.23
C ARG A 42 -11.17 -13.59 7.83
N ALA A 43 -12.41 -13.53 8.30
CA ALA A 43 -13.12 -14.70 8.81
C ALA A 43 -13.30 -15.80 7.74
N LYS A 44 -13.61 -15.41 6.50
CA LYS A 44 -13.67 -16.34 5.35
C LYS A 44 -12.31 -16.97 5.04
N ARG A 45 -11.23 -16.17 5.08
CA ARG A 45 -9.86 -16.68 4.93
C ARG A 45 -9.53 -17.70 6.01
N ASP A 46 -9.86 -17.43 7.27
CA ASP A 46 -9.60 -18.36 8.38
C ASP A 46 -10.35 -19.67 8.22
N ALA A 47 -11.61 -19.61 7.76
CA ALA A 47 -12.41 -20.81 7.49
C ALA A 47 -11.83 -21.62 6.33
N MET A 48 -11.40 -20.95 5.25
CA MET A 48 -10.73 -21.59 4.12
C MET A 48 -9.42 -22.27 4.53
N LEU A 49 -8.60 -21.58 5.33
CA LEU A 49 -7.34 -22.13 5.83
C LEU A 49 -7.57 -23.37 6.71
N ARG A 50 -8.57 -23.35 7.59
CA ARG A 50 -8.93 -24.52 8.41
C ARG A 50 -9.32 -25.72 7.55
N ARG A 51 -10.18 -25.53 6.54
CA ARG A 51 -10.55 -26.62 5.60
C ARG A 51 -9.34 -27.19 4.87
N ALA A 52 -8.44 -26.31 4.41
CA ALA A 52 -7.26 -26.75 3.67
C ALA A 52 -6.25 -27.50 4.55
N LEU A 53 -6.01 -27.03 5.77
CA LEU A 53 -4.94 -27.52 6.62
C LEU A 53 -5.39 -28.66 7.56
N GLU A 54 -6.60 -28.56 8.13
CA GLU A 54 -7.13 -29.52 9.11
C GLU A 54 -7.90 -30.63 8.41
N ASP A 55 -8.85 -30.26 7.54
CA ASP A 55 -9.70 -31.23 6.81
C ASP A 55 -9.00 -31.81 5.56
N ARG A 56 -7.81 -31.29 5.24
CA ARG A 56 -6.99 -31.66 4.06
C ARG A 56 -7.73 -31.50 2.74
N GLU A 57 -8.67 -30.55 2.68
CA GLU A 57 -9.39 -30.22 1.46
C GLU A 57 -8.61 -29.18 0.66
N ALA A 58 -7.84 -29.64 -0.33
CA ALA A 58 -7.05 -28.74 -1.17
C ALA A 58 -7.94 -27.72 -1.90
N PRO A 59 -7.49 -26.45 -2.01
CA PRO A 59 -8.21 -25.45 -2.80
C PRO A 59 -8.27 -25.89 -4.27
N THR A 60 -9.40 -25.63 -4.91
CA THR A 60 -9.64 -25.94 -6.31
C THR A 60 -10.07 -24.69 -7.06
N PHE A 61 -10.04 -24.75 -8.40
CA PHE A 61 -10.58 -23.66 -9.20
C PHE A 61 -12.08 -23.52 -8.95
N PRO A 62 -12.60 -22.30 -8.75
CA PRO A 62 -14.04 -22.10 -8.72
C PRO A 62 -14.64 -22.53 -10.06
N PRO A 63 -15.93 -22.90 -10.09
CA PRO A 63 -16.63 -23.17 -11.34
C PRO A 63 -16.48 -22.00 -12.31
N LYS A 64 -16.33 -22.30 -13.61
CA LYS A 64 -16.35 -21.26 -14.64
C LYS A 64 -17.64 -20.46 -14.53
N SER A 65 -17.54 -19.15 -14.68
CA SER A 65 -18.68 -18.23 -14.74
C SER A 65 -18.55 -17.33 -15.97
N ASP A 66 -19.52 -16.44 -16.16
CA ASP A 66 -19.56 -15.53 -17.32
C ASP A 66 -18.29 -14.68 -17.45
N VAL A 67 -17.58 -14.43 -16.33
CA VAL A 67 -16.29 -13.72 -16.31
C VAL A 67 -15.20 -14.47 -17.10
N ASN A 68 -15.34 -15.79 -17.28
CA ASN A 68 -14.37 -16.61 -17.99
C ASN A 68 -14.67 -16.78 -19.48
N SER A 69 -15.80 -16.27 -19.97
CA SER A 69 -16.28 -16.50 -21.35
C SER A 69 -16.62 -15.23 -22.14
N GLY A 70 -16.49 -14.05 -21.54
CA GLY A 70 -16.73 -12.77 -22.22
C GLY A 70 -15.48 -12.16 -22.87
N ASP A 71 -15.69 -11.28 -23.84
CA ASP A 71 -14.65 -10.44 -24.47
C ASP A 71 -14.46 -9.12 -23.71
N TRP A 72 -14.21 -9.23 -22.41
CA TRP A 72 -13.94 -8.07 -21.57
C TRP A 72 -12.43 -7.92 -21.34
N GLN A 73 -11.99 -6.68 -21.20
CA GLN A 73 -10.60 -6.35 -20.93
C GLN A 73 -10.52 -5.38 -19.74
N ALA A 74 -9.36 -5.32 -19.10
CA ALA A 74 -9.08 -4.25 -18.15
C ALA A 74 -9.21 -2.88 -18.84
N PRO A 75 -9.63 -1.82 -18.12
CA PRO A 75 -9.61 -0.46 -18.64
C PRO A 75 -8.20 -0.06 -19.14
N PRO A 76 -8.10 0.89 -20.09
CA PRO A 76 -6.80 1.36 -20.58
C PRO A 76 -5.93 1.89 -19.43
N LEU A 77 -4.63 1.61 -19.52
CA LEU A 77 -3.63 2.06 -18.54
C LEU A 77 -2.99 3.38 -19.00
N PRO A 78 -2.54 4.24 -18.06
CA PRO A 78 -1.68 5.37 -18.38
C PRO A 78 -0.42 4.95 -19.15
N ASP A 79 0.03 5.76 -20.10
CA ASP A 79 1.22 5.48 -20.93
C ASP A 79 2.48 5.19 -20.10
N ASP A 80 2.61 5.84 -18.94
CA ASP A 80 3.72 5.63 -18.01
C ASP A 80 3.81 4.21 -17.46
N LEU A 81 2.68 3.47 -17.39
CA LEU A 81 2.62 2.08 -16.93
C LEU A 81 2.80 1.06 -18.07
N LEU A 82 2.87 1.52 -19.32
CA LEU A 82 3.04 0.64 -20.49
C LEU A 82 4.50 0.43 -20.87
N ARG A 83 5.43 1.21 -20.28
CA ARG A 83 6.86 1.08 -20.53
C ARG A 83 7.41 -0.16 -19.83
N PRO A 84 7.88 -1.18 -20.55
CA PRO A 84 8.54 -2.32 -19.92
C PRO A 84 9.92 -1.89 -19.43
N GLY A 85 10.36 -2.40 -18.28
CA GLY A 85 11.69 -2.11 -17.77
C GLY A 85 11.97 -2.74 -16.41
N ILE A 86 12.98 -2.20 -15.73
CA ILE A 86 13.34 -2.62 -14.38
C ILE A 86 12.48 -1.85 -13.39
N GLU A 87 11.93 -2.59 -12.42
CA GLU A 87 11.30 -2.03 -11.23
C GLU A 87 12.18 -2.31 -10.01
N ILE A 88 12.40 -1.28 -9.18
CA ILE A 88 13.11 -1.40 -7.91
C ILE A 88 12.06 -1.47 -6.80
N SER A 89 12.27 -2.31 -5.79
CA SER A 89 11.48 -2.31 -4.56
C SER A 89 12.34 -1.97 -3.36
N GLY A 90 11.79 -1.25 -2.38
CA GLY A 90 12.48 -1.00 -1.13
C GLY A 90 11.77 -0.04 -0.19
N PRO A 91 12.21 0.05 1.07
CA PRO A 91 11.51 0.73 2.14
C PRO A 91 11.39 2.22 1.88
N ALA A 92 10.15 2.72 1.88
CA ALA A 92 9.88 4.15 1.66
C ALA A 92 10.30 5.02 2.85
N ALA A 93 10.33 4.47 4.07
CA ALA A 93 10.72 5.19 5.28
C ALA A 93 12.22 5.56 5.32
N ILE A 94 13.06 4.84 4.58
CA ILE A 94 14.51 5.06 4.55
C ILE A 94 14.85 6.05 3.44
N THR A 95 15.01 7.33 3.80
CA THR A 95 15.04 8.44 2.85
C THR A 95 16.14 8.33 1.78
N ASN A 96 17.37 7.93 2.12
CA ASN A 96 18.42 7.74 1.12
C ASN A 96 18.13 6.56 0.18
N MET A 97 17.48 5.49 0.65
CA MET A 97 17.08 4.38 -0.20
C MET A 97 15.97 4.80 -1.17
N ALA A 98 14.97 5.54 -0.70
CA ALA A 98 13.93 6.10 -1.56
C ALA A 98 14.51 7.03 -2.64
N ILE A 99 15.46 7.91 -2.28
CA ILE A 99 16.17 8.78 -3.24
C ILE A 99 16.94 7.94 -4.27
N ASN A 100 17.66 6.91 -3.83
CA ASN A 100 18.43 6.05 -4.73
C ASN A 100 17.54 5.29 -5.70
N ALA A 101 16.36 4.82 -5.26
CA ALA A 101 15.41 4.14 -6.11
C ALA A 101 14.76 5.06 -7.16
N LEU A 102 14.61 6.35 -6.84
CA LEU A 102 14.04 7.36 -7.75
C LEU A 102 15.05 7.93 -8.76
N ASN A 103 16.35 7.82 -8.48
CA ASN A 103 17.41 8.38 -9.30
C ASN A 103 18.03 7.35 -10.27
N PRO A 104 18.73 7.82 -11.32
CA PRO A 104 19.55 6.94 -12.14
C PRO A 104 20.62 6.20 -11.32
N GLY A 105 20.87 4.94 -11.66
CA GLY A 105 21.98 4.16 -11.13
C GLY A 105 23.33 4.68 -11.62
N ALA A 106 24.42 4.05 -11.18
CA ALA A 106 25.79 4.46 -11.54
C ALA A 106 26.07 4.44 -13.05
N GLU A 107 25.32 3.63 -13.80
CA GLU A 107 25.41 3.50 -15.26
C GLU A 107 24.56 4.55 -16.01
N GLY A 108 23.84 5.41 -15.28
CA GLY A 108 23.00 6.48 -15.83
C GLY A 108 21.58 6.05 -16.20
N GLU A 109 21.25 4.76 -16.08
CA GLU A 109 19.89 4.25 -16.29
C GLU A 109 19.06 4.37 -15.01
N ARG A 110 17.84 4.91 -15.14
CA ARG A 110 16.85 5.00 -14.08
C ARG A 110 15.84 3.85 -14.24
N ALA A 111 15.40 3.26 -13.14
CA ALA A 111 14.30 2.30 -13.15
C ALA A 111 13.02 2.93 -13.73
N GLU A 112 12.22 2.13 -14.42
CA GLU A 112 10.91 2.57 -14.93
C GLU A 112 9.90 2.72 -13.78
N GLY A 113 10.01 1.85 -12.77
CA GLY A 113 9.17 1.87 -11.57
C GLY A 113 9.96 1.77 -10.27
N TYR A 114 9.40 2.39 -9.23
CA TYR A 114 9.80 2.19 -7.84
C TYR A 114 8.57 1.74 -7.05
N LEU A 115 8.59 0.50 -6.55
CA LEU A 115 7.66 0.01 -5.55
C LEU A 115 8.13 0.48 -4.17
N ASP A 116 7.55 1.59 -3.71
CA ASP A 116 7.85 2.23 -2.44
C ASP A 116 7.16 1.49 -1.28
N ASP A 117 7.88 0.54 -0.71
CA ASP A 117 7.28 -0.54 0.07
C ASP A 117 7.14 -0.22 1.56
N ASP A 118 5.91 -0.34 2.08
CA ASP A 118 5.55 -0.32 3.51
C ASP A 118 5.11 -1.71 4.03
N GLU A 119 5.17 -2.73 3.18
CA GLU A 119 4.87 -4.12 3.51
C GLU A 119 6.16 -4.85 3.93
N ASP A 120 6.63 -5.84 3.18
CA ASP A 120 7.62 -6.82 3.67
C ASP A 120 9.02 -6.21 3.91
N SER A 121 9.40 -5.16 3.19
CA SER A 121 10.67 -4.46 3.43
C SER A 121 10.54 -3.24 4.35
N GLY A 122 9.31 -2.85 4.70
CA GLY A 122 9.01 -1.68 5.52
C GLY A 122 9.28 -1.88 7.01
N GLY A 123 9.61 -0.79 7.69
CA GLY A 123 9.53 -0.76 9.16
C GLY A 123 8.06 -0.72 9.59
N HIS A 124 7.64 -1.62 10.47
CA HIS A 124 6.24 -1.69 10.94
C HIS A 124 5.98 -0.84 12.18
N SER A 125 6.76 0.23 12.40
CA SER A 125 6.50 1.20 13.45
C SER A 125 5.67 2.38 12.91
N LEU A 126 4.95 3.08 13.80
CA LEU A 126 4.23 4.29 13.40
C LEU A 126 5.18 5.38 12.85
N GLY A 127 6.38 5.47 13.43
CA GLY A 127 7.40 6.41 12.96
C GLY A 127 7.83 6.13 11.52
N ASP A 128 7.96 4.85 11.16
CA ASP A 128 8.30 4.44 9.79
C ASP A 128 7.16 4.77 8.83
N THR A 129 5.90 4.48 9.19
CA THR A 129 4.73 4.82 8.36
C THR A 129 4.62 6.33 8.13
N VAL A 130 4.80 7.15 9.17
CA VAL A 130 4.77 8.62 9.06
C VAL A 130 5.92 9.11 8.18
N ARG A 131 7.13 8.58 8.39
CA ARG A 131 8.30 8.93 7.58
C ARG A 131 8.12 8.55 6.12
N ALA A 132 7.57 7.38 5.84
CA ALA A 132 7.27 6.91 4.49
C ALA A 132 6.27 7.85 3.78
N ALA A 133 5.19 8.24 4.46
CA ALA A 133 4.22 9.20 3.91
C ALA A 133 4.86 10.55 3.57
N ILE A 134 5.72 11.08 4.46
CA ILE A 134 6.45 12.33 4.22
C ILE A 134 7.43 12.18 3.06
N ASN A 135 8.20 11.10 3.00
CA ASN A 135 9.14 10.86 1.91
C ASN A 135 8.42 10.76 0.56
N ARG A 136 7.25 10.09 0.50
CA ARG A 136 6.41 10.01 -0.71
C ARG A 136 5.92 11.38 -1.14
N ARG A 137 5.33 12.15 -0.21
CA ARG A 137 4.88 13.53 -0.47
C ARG A 137 6.02 14.37 -1.05
N ASP A 138 7.16 14.35 -0.38
CA ASP A 138 8.30 15.17 -0.77
C ASP A 138 8.90 14.70 -2.11
N ALA A 139 8.91 13.40 -2.40
CA ALA A 139 9.30 12.86 -3.70
C ALA A 139 8.35 13.33 -4.82
N THR A 140 7.04 13.23 -4.60
CA THR A 140 6.02 13.72 -5.55
C THR A 140 6.16 15.22 -5.82
N LEU A 141 6.49 16.01 -4.81
CA LEU A 141 6.70 17.46 -4.95
C LEU A 141 8.07 17.80 -5.56
N GLY A 142 8.94 16.83 -5.86
CA GLY A 142 10.29 17.07 -6.36
C GLY A 142 11.21 17.70 -5.31
N THR A 143 10.90 17.47 -4.05
CA THR A 143 11.59 18.07 -2.93
C THR A 143 12.32 17.05 -2.05
N LEU A 144 12.25 15.74 -2.23
CA LEU A 144 12.90 14.80 -1.28
C LEU A 144 14.40 15.10 -0.99
N ARG A 145 14.69 15.35 0.29
CA ARG A 145 15.95 15.75 0.98
C ARG A 145 16.75 14.62 1.65
N HIS A 146 18.09 14.55 1.60
CA HIS A 146 18.88 13.89 2.66
C HIS A 146 19.98 14.81 3.17
#